data_AF-D3VA61-F1
#
_entry.id   AF-D3VA61-F1
#
_cell.length_a   1.000
_cell.length_b   1.000
_cell.length_c   1.000
_cell.angle_alpha   90.00
_cell.angle_beta   90.00
_cell.angle_gamma   90.00
#
_symmetry.space_group_name_H-M   'P 1'
#
loop_
_entity.id
_entity.type
_entity.pdbx_description
1 polymer ?
#
loop_
_entity_poly.entity_id
_entity_poly.type
_entity_poly.pdbx_seq_one_letter_code
_entity_poly.pdbx_strand_id
1 'polypeptide(L)'
;MEPLKLTVWQVIAACLLKRHFGLSLNDTVLCERDTVAYVMQHGIRPYQAINDIVDKYDLTRLDSGTMRPGTPYLRINDEWDVFFITTALKACCWISTNPRFLFFI
;
A
#
# COMPACT_ATOMS: atom_id res chain seq x y z
N MET A 1 16.37 -11.60 -11.45
CA MET A 1 15.95 -11.06 -10.14
C MET A 1 14.65 -10.25 -10.24
N GLU A 2 13.68 -10.71 -11.04
CA GLU A 2 12.36 -10.06 -11.18
C GLU A 2 11.33 -10.33 -10.06
N PRO A 3 11.30 -11.48 -9.34
CA PRO A 3 10.19 -11.76 -8.43
C PRO A 3 10.16 -10.84 -7.21
N LEU A 4 11.31 -10.30 -6.78
CA LEU A 4 11.39 -9.42 -5.61
C LEU A 4 10.67 -8.08 -5.82
N LYS A 5 10.78 -7.49 -7.02
CA LYS A 5 10.13 -6.21 -7.33
C LYS A 5 8.60 -6.36 -7.34
N LEU A 6 8.13 -7.46 -7.92
CA LEU A 6 6.70 -7.80 -7.97
C LEU A 6 6.13 -8.02 -6.57
N THR A 7 6.83 -8.78 -5.73
CA THR A 7 6.41 -9.02 -4.34
C THR A 7 6.35 -7.71 -3.54
N VAL A 8 7.35 -6.83 -3.67
CA VAL A 8 7.35 -5.53 -2.96
C VAL A 8 6.18 -4.67 -3.42
N TRP A 9 5.91 -4.61 -4.73
CA TRP A 9 4.79 -3.88 -5.28
C TRP A 9 3.45 -4.39 -4.72
N GLN A 10 3.25 -5.71 -4.70
CA GLN A 10 2.03 -6.34 -4.16
C GLN A 10 1.85 -6.07 -2.67
N VAL A 11 2.94 -6.09 -1.88
CA VAL A 11 2.89 -5.77 -0.45
C VAL A 11 2.46 -4.33 -0.23
N ILE A 12 3.01 -3.37 -0.99
CA ILE A 12 2.62 -1.95 -0.88
C ILE A 12 1.15 -1.77 -1.23
N ALA A 13 0.70 -2.37 -2.34
CA ALA A 13 -0.71 -2.30 -2.76
C ALA A 13 -1.65 -2.90 -1.70
N ALA A 14 -1.30 -4.05 -1.12
CA ALA A 14 -2.07 -4.70 -0.06
C ALA A 14 -2.19 -3.82 1.18
N CYS A 15 -1.11 -3.15 1.58
CA CYS A 15 -1.11 -2.24 2.73
C CYS A 15 -1.99 -1.01 2.48
N LEU A 16 -1.92 -0.41 1.29
CA LEU A 16 -2.76 0.73 0.91
C LEU A 16 -4.25 0.36 0.93
N LEU A 17 -4.62 -0.76 0.31
CA LEU A 17 -6.00 -1.27 0.28
C LEU A 17 -6.53 -1.54 1.68
N LYS A 18 -5.75 -2.24 2.51
CA LYS A 18 -6.15 -2.59 3.87
C LYS A 18 -6.31 -1.36 4.76
N ARG A 19 -5.43 -0.37 4.62
CA ARG A 19 -5.45 0.83 5.46
C ARG A 19 -6.55 1.80 5.06
N HIS A 20 -6.69 2.08 3.76
CA HIS A 20 -7.59 3.14 3.30
C HIS A 20 -8.99 2.65 2.95
N PHE A 21 -9.13 1.38 2.55
CA PHE A 21 -10.39 0.80 2.08
C PHE A 21 -10.83 -0.44 2.87
N GLY A 22 -9.99 -0.95 3.77
CA GLY A 22 -10.27 -2.19 4.50
C GLY A 22 -10.30 -3.44 3.63
N LEU A 23 -9.82 -3.35 2.38
CA LEU A 23 -9.86 -4.44 1.40
C LEU A 23 -8.57 -5.27 1.45
N SER A 24 -8.69 -6.56 1.16
CA SER A 24 -7.52 -7.42 0.96
C SER A 24 -7.09 -7.38 -0.50
N LEU A 25 -5.79 -7.55 -0.76
CA LEU A 25 -5.28 -7.64 -2.13
C LEU A 25 -5.98 -8.75 -2.93
N ASN A 26 -6.32 -9.86 -2.27
CA ASN A 26 -7.03 -11.02 -2.84
C ASN A 26 -8.41 -10.67 -3.41
N ASP A 27 -9.05 -9.61 -2.89
CA ASP A 27 -10.37 -9.16 -3.37
C ASP A 27 -10.25 -8.26 -4.61
N THR A 28 -9.03 -8.06 -5.11
CA THR A 28 -8.73 -7.15 -6.22
C THR A 28 -7.99 -7.87 -7.35
N VAL A 29 -8.10 -7.32 -8.56
CA VAL A 29 -7.37 -7.78 -9.74
C VAL A 29 -5.84 -7.70 -9.59
N LEU A 30 -5.35 -6.98 -8.57
CA LEU A 30 -3.93 -6.83 -8.24
C LEU A 30 -3.32 -8.03 -7.50
N CYS A 31 -4.16 -9.01 -7.10
CA CYS A 31 -3.66 -10.30 -6.60
C CYS A 31 -2.95 -11.09 -7.69
N GLU A 32 -3.37 -10.93 -8.95
CA GLU A 32 -2.78 -11.65 -10.08
C GLU A 32 -1.41 -11.09 -10.44
N ARG A 33 -0.41 -11.97 -10.49
CA ARG A 33 0.97 -11.58 -10.82
C ARG A 33 1.07 -10.99 -12.22
N ASP A 34 0.29 -11.50 -13.18
CA ASP A 34 0.31 -11.02 -14.56
C ASP A 34 -0.22 -9.59 -14.67
N THR A 35 -1.32 -9.29 -13.96
CA THR A 35 -1.84 -7.93 -13.82
C THR A 35 -0.80 -6.99 -13.23
N VAL A 36 -0.13 -7.40 -12.14
CA VAL A 36 0.92 -6.60 -11.50
C VAL A 36 2.12 -6.38 -12.41
N ALA A 37 2.59 -7.44 -13.08
CA ALA A 37 3.69 -7.33 -14.03
C ALA A 37 3.34 -6.37 -15.17
N TYR A 38 2.10 -6.41 -15.67
CA TYR A 38 1.61 -5.49 -16.69
C TYR A 38 1.62 -4.03 -16.20
N VAL A 39 1.03 -3.71 -15.04
CA VAL A 39 1.05 -2.33 -14.53
C VAL A 39 2.46 -1.84 -14.21
N MET A 40 3.33 -2.73 -13.72
CA MET A 40 4.75 -2.42 -13.52
C MET A 40 5.49 -2.14 -14.83
N GLN A 41 5.21 -2.87 -15.90
CA GLN A 41 5.77 -2.62 -17.24
C GLN A 41 5.32 -1.27 -17.81
N HIS A 42 4.12 -0.81 -17.47
CA HIS A 42 3.60 0.50 -17.86
C HIS A 42 4.13 1.63 -16.94
N GLY A 43 4.96 1.32 -15.95
CA GLY A 43 5.48 2.30 -14.99
C GLY A 43 4.44 2.83 -14.01
N ILE A 44 3.31 2.14 -13.87
CA ILE A 44 2.22 2.53 -12.99
C ILE A 44 2.56 2.14 -11.55
N ARG A 45 2.43 3.11 -10.64
CA ARG A 45 2.68 2.89 -9.21
C ARG A 45 1.49 2.22 -8.51
N PRO A 46 1.70 1.53 -7.39
CA PRO A 46 0.63 0.90 -6.60
C PRO A 46 -0.56 1.82 -6.32
N TYR A 47 -0.32 3.07 -5.91
CA TYR A 47 -1.42 4.01 -5.61
C TYR A 47 -2.25 4.38 -6.85
N GLN A 48 -1.62 4.49 -8.03
CA GLN A 48 -2.33 4.81 -9.27
C GLN A 48 -3.21 3.64 -9.70
N ALA A 49 -2.67 2.42 -9.65
CA ALA A 49 -3.46 1.23 -9.95
C ALA A 49 -4.65 1.07 -9.00
N ILE A 50 -4.49 1.44 -7.72
CA ILE A 50 -5.59 1.46 -6.77
C ILE A 50 -6.57 2.60 -7.10
N ASN A 51 -6.10 3.78 -7.52
CA ASN A 51 -6.99 4.85 -7.96
C ASN A 51 -7.86 4.43 -9.16
N ASP A 52 -7.32 3.67 -10.10
CA ASP A 52 -8.11 3.12 -11.22
C ASP A 52 -9.21 2.16 -10.72
N ILE A 53 -8.94 1.39 -9.66
CA ILE A 53 -9.93 0.53 -8.99
C ILE A 53 -10.96 1.38 -8.23
N VAL A 54 -10.51 2.44 -7.57
CA VAL A 54 -11.38 3.40 -6.88
C VAL A 54 -12.35 4.02 -7.87
N ASP A 55 -11.88 4.47 -9.04
CA ASP A 55 -12.73 5.01 -10.11
C ASP A 55 -13.67 3.96 -10.68
N LYS A 56 -13.20 2.72 -10.86
CA LYS A 56 -14.00 1.64 -11.44
C LYS A 56 -15.12 1.15 -10.52
N TYR A 57 -14.90 1.14 -9.21
CA TYR A 57 -15.81 0.57 -8.21
C TYR A 57 -16.37 1.61 -7.22
N ASP A 58 -16.16 2.90 -7.46
CA ASP A 58 -16.55 4.02 -6.58
C ASP A 58 -16.16 3.78 -5.10
N LEU A 59 -14.93 3.30 -4.87
CA LEU A 59 -14.48 2.94 -3.53
C LEU A 59 -14.39 4.19 -2.63
N THR A 60 -15.01 4.10 -1.45
CA THR A 60 -14.96 5.17 -0.46
C THR A 60 -13.80 4.95 0.52
N ARG A 61 -12.99 5.99 0.78
CA ARG A 61 -11.93 5.94 1.82
C ARG A 61 -12.55 5.83 3.22
N LEU A 62 -12.22 4.76 3.93
CA LEU A 62 -12.63 4.53 5.33
C LEU A 62 -11.84 5.38 6.34
N ASP A 63 -10.61 5.77 5.98
CA ASP A 63 -9.73 6.60 6.83
C ASP A 63 -10.10 8.10 6.79
N SER A 64 -11.22 8.45 6.13
CA SER A 64 -11.73 9.82 6.11
C SER A 64 -12.43 10.12 7.44
N GLY A 65 -11.64 10.38 8.48
CA GLY A 65 -12.14 11.03 9.69
C GLY A 65 -12.95 12.27 9.33
N THR A 66 -14.04 12.49 10.05
CA THR A 66 -15.16 13.43 9.86
C THR A 66 -14.84 14.91 9.61
N MET A 67 -13.57 15.30 9.42
CA MET A 67 -13.13 16.68 9.40
C MET A 67 -12.63 17.18 8.03
N ARG A 68 -12.47 16.31 7.02
CA ARG A 68 -12.20 16.75 5.64
C ARG A 68 -12.83 15.78 4.64
N PRO A 69 -13.63 16.23 3.65
CA PRO A 69 -13.90 15.44 2.47
C PRO A 69 -12.60 15.33 1.67
N GLY A 70 -11.79 14.34 2.01
CA GLY A 70 -10.62 13.98 1.23
C GLY A 70 -11.10 13.41 -0.09
N THR A 71 -10.49 13.85 -1.20
CA THR A 71 -10.68 13.19 -2.49
C THR A 71 -10.48 11.67 -2.32
N PRO A 72 -11.32 10.82 -2.95
CA PRO A 72 -11.23 9.36 -2.80
C PRO A 72 -9.88 8.79 -3.30
N TYR A 73 -9.17 9.58 -4.10
CA TYR A 73 -7.84 9.29 -4.62
C TYR A 73 -6.76 9.22 -3.54
N LEU A 74 -5.96 8.16 -3.62
CA LEU A 74 -4.67 8.05 -2.96
C LEU A 74 -3.69 9.02 -3.61
N ARG A 75 -2.85 9.62 -2.78
CA ARG A 75 -1.74 10.49 -3.18
C ARG A 75 -0.41 9.78 -2.94
N ILE A 76 0.65 10.36 -3.50
CA ILE A 76 2.01 9.87 -3.27
C ILE A 76 2.38 9.84 -1.77
N ASN A 77 1.81 10.73 -0.95
CA ASN A 77 1.98 10.72 0.50
C ASN A 77 1.45 9.42 1.15
N ASP A 78 0.33 8.88 0.65
CA ASP A 78 -0.22 7.62 1.17
C ASP A 78 0.73 6.44 0.88
N GLU A 79 1.46 6.46 -0.25
CA GLU A 79 2.54 5.47 -0.51
C GLU A 79 3.69 5.61 0.49
N TRP A 80 4.09 6.84 0.80
CA TRP A 80 5.23 7.08 1.70
C TRP A 80 4.91 6.60 3.11
N ASP A 81 3.68 6.80 3.58
CA ASP A 81 3.22 6.26 4.87
C ASP A 81 3.34 4.73 4.92
N VAL A 82 3.01 4.04 3.83
CA VAL A 82 3.22 2.59 3.72
C VAL A 82 4.70 2.24 3.71
N PHE A 83 5.58 2.99 3.04
CA PHE A 83 7.02 2.75 3.10
C PHE A 83 7.56 2.89 4.53
N PHE A 84 7.17 3.94 5.25
CA PHE A 84 7.55 4.14 6.65
C PHE A 84 7.03 2.99 7.53
N ILE A 85 5.77 2.57 7.36
CA ILE A 85 5.19 1.47 8.15
C ILE A 85 5.76 0.11 7.76
N THR A 86 6.07 -0.16 6.49
CA THR A 86 6.60 -1.47 6.06
C THR A 86 8.06 -1.63 6.47
N THR A 87 8.83 -0.53 6.43
CA THR A 87 10.19 -0.48 7.00
C THR A 87 10.13 -0.56 8.53
N ALA A 88 9.15 0.10 9.14
CA ALA A 88 8.87 0.00 10.56
C ALA A 88 8.26 -1.35 10.98
N LEU A 89 7.63 -2.16 10.12
CA LEU A 89 7.16 -3.50 10.45
C LEU A 89 8.35 -4.46 10.56
N LYS A 90 9.38 -4.28 9.71
CA LYS A 90 10.70 -4.91 9.95
C LYS A 90 11.34 -4.35 11.22
N ALA A 91 11.23 -3.06 11.49
CA ALA A 91 11.76 -2.48 12.72
C ALA A 91 10.99 -2.94 13.97
N CYS A 92 9.67 -3.11 13.96
CA CYS A 92 8.85 -3.54 15.10
C CYS A 92 9.06 -5.03 15.37
N CYS A 93 9.20 -5.85 14.32
CA CYS A 93 9.61 -7.24 14.48
C CYS A 93 11.05 -7.32 15.03
N TRP A 94 11.92 -6.37 14.71
CA TRP A 94 13.29 -6.31 15.24
C TRP A 94 13.38 -5.68 16.66
N ILE A 95 12.60 -4.64 16.95
CA ILE A 95 12.49 -3.94 18.24
C ILE A 95 11.87 -4.86 19.29
N SER A 96 10.87 -5.67 18.90
CA SER A 96 10.32 -6.73 19.76
C SER A 96 11.34 -7.84 20.08
N THR A 97 12.39 -8.00 19.26
CA THR A 97 13.43 -9.04 19.44
C THR A 97 14.76 -8.45 19.94
N ASN A 98 14.88 -7.12 19.99
CA ASN A 98 16.11 -6.43 20.40
C ASN A 98 15.78 -5.10 21.10
N PRO A 99 15.51 -5.11 22.41
CA PRO A 99 15.03 -3.94 23.16
C PRO A 99 16.08 -2.84 23.39
N ARG A 100 17.21 -2.83 22.66
CA ARG A 100 18.29 -1.83 22.82
C ARG A 100 18.21 -0.64 21.86
N PHE A 101 17.27 -0.63 20.92
CA PHE A 101 17.08 0.48 19.98
C PHE A 101 15.77 1.21 20.29
N LEU A 102 15.78 1.97 21.40
CA LEU A 102 14.73 2.94 21.74
C LEU A 102 15.25 4.38 21.81
N PHE A 103 16.43 4.66 21.25
CA PHE A 103 16.96 6.01 21.13
C PHE A 103 17.50 6.23 19.72
N PHE A 104 17.18 7.41 19.15
CA PHE A 104 17.31 7.83 17.75
C PHE A 104 16.17 7.25 16.88
N ILE A 105 15.14 7.99 16.46
CA ILE A 105 14.96 9.44 16.23
C ILE A 105 13.46 9.74 16.29
#